data_AF-A0A2V9NDW3-F1
#
_entry.id   AF-A0A2V9NDW3-F1
#
_cell.length_a   1.000
_cell.length_b   1.000
_cell.length_c   1.000
_cell.angle_alpha   90.00
_cell.angle_beta   90.00
_cell.angle_gamma   90.00
#
_symmetry.space_group_name_H-M   'P 1'
#
loop_
_entity.id
_entity.type
_entity.pdbx_description
1 polymer ?
#
loop_
_entity_poly.entity_id
_entity_poly.type
_entity_poly.pdbx_seq_one_letter_code
_entity_poly.pdbx_strand_id
1 'polypeptide(L)'
;RRGADYFPGLSSDEKKARLARMSYAHYLTDIARVDPQIVKLYQNAPQALFGLGIDAMSAQDAWGYGFLGFRGLNLEPGAGKGMNRDIIPNEEAENYFYHFPDGNASIARLL
;
A
#
# COMPACT_ATOMS: atom_id res chain seq x y z
N ARG A 1 10.65 -17.13 10.19
CA ARG A 1 9.98 -18.09 9.30
C ARG A 1 9.79 -17.43 7.94
N ARG A 2 10.15 -18.07 6.81
CA ARG A 2 9.83 -17.55 5.46
C ARG A 2 8.31 -17.57 5.29
N GLY A 3 7.73 -16.51 4.71
CA GLY A 3 6.29 -16.46 4.42
C GLY A 3 5.92 -17.36 3.25
N ALA A 4 4.62 -17.61 3.03
CA ALA A 4 4.13 -18.37 1.88
C ALA A 4 4.15 -17.52 0.60
N ASP A 5 4.55 -18.12 -0.53
CA ASP A 5 4.36 -17.51 -1.84
C ASP A 5 2.95 -17.80 -2.35
N TYR A 6 2.09 -16.79 -2.35
CA TYR A 6 0.70 -16.93 -2.79
C TYR A 6 0.53 -16.89 -4.31
N PHE A 7 1.59 -16.55 -5.05
CA PHE A 7 1.58 -16.45 -6.51
C PHE A 7 2.74 -17.25 -7.14
N PRO A 8 2.83 -18.57 -6.87
CA PRO A 8 3.91 -19.38 -7.42
C PRO A 8 3.90 -19.35 -8.95
N GLY A 9 5.08 -19.29 -9.55
CA GLY A 9 5.26 -19.27 -11.00
C GLY A 9 5.12 -17.89 -11.66
N LEU A 10 4.74 -16.84 -10.92
CA LEU A 10 4.79 -15.46 -11.42
C LEU A 10 6.14 -14.81 -11.12
N SER A 11 6.63 -14.00 -12.06
CA SER A 11 7.74 -13.07 -11.82
C SER A 11 7.34 -11.97 -10.84
N SER A 12 8.33 -11.29 -10.25
CA SER A 12 8.09 -10.16 -9.34
C SER A 12 7.18 -9.09 -9.98
N ASP A 13 7.41 -8.75 -11.25
CA ASP A 13 6.62 -7.72 -11.95
C ASP A 13 5.18 -8.18 -12.20
N GLU A 14 4.95 -9.44 -12.53
CA GLU A 14 3.61 -10.01 -12.67
C GLU A 14 2.87 -10.04 -11.33
N LYS A 15 3.57 -10.38 -10.23
CA LYS A 15 3.00 -10.32 -8.88
C LYS A 15 2.61 -8.89 -8.51
N LYS A 16 3.48 -7.90 -8.75
CA LYS A 16 3.20 -6.48 -8.52
C LYS A 16 2.00 -6.00 -9.35
N ALA A 17 1.96 -6.33 -10.64
CA ALA A 17 0.85 -5.98 -11.53
C ALA A 17 -0.48 -6.60 -11.07
N ARG A 18 -0.45 -7.83 -10.55
CA ARG A 18 -1.63 -8.50 -9.97
C ARG A 18 -2.08 -7.81 -8.67
N LEU A 19 -1.15 -7.51 -7.78
CA LEU A 19 -1.42 -6.79 -6.52
C LEU A 19 -1.99 -5.38 -6.77
N ALA A 20 -1.64 -4.73 -7.89
CA ALA A 20 -2.21 -3.44 -8.31
C ALA A 20 -3.72 -3.48 -8.59
N ARG A 21 -4.29 -4.68 -8.81
CA ARG A 21 -5.68 -4.88 -9.25
C ARG A 21 -6.59 -5.42 -8.15
N MET A 22 -6.11 -5.49 -6.91
CA MET A 22 -6.90 -5.87 -5.75
C MET A 22 -6.64 -4.92 -4.59
N SER A 23 -7.64 -4.72 -3.73
CA SER A 23 -7.45 -3.98 -2.49
C SER A 23 -6.59 -4.79 -1.52
N TYR A 24 -5.93 -4.11 -0.59
CA TYR A 24 -5.19 -4.77 0.46
C TYR A 24 -6.11 -5.57 1.40
N ALA A 25 -7.35 -5.13 1.62
CA ALA A 25 -8.39 -5.91 2.30
C ALA A 25 -8.65 -7.26 1.61
N HIS A 26 -8.85 -7.26 0.29
CA HIS A 26 -9.08 -8.46 -0.52
C HIS A 26 -7.84 -9.38 -0.44
N TYR A 27 -6.64 -8.83 -0.61
CA TYR A 27 -5.41 -9.60 -0.48
C TYR A 27 -5.30 -10.30 0.88
N LEU A 28 -5.54 -9.59 1.99
CA LEU A 28 -5.48 -10.17 3.33
C LEU A 28 -6.54 -11.27 3.54
N THR A 29 -7.76 -11.04 3.04
CA THR A 29 -8.90 -11.94 3.26
C THR A 29 -8.82 -13.20 2.40
N ASP A 30 -8.66 -13.06 1.08
CA ASP A 30 -8.87 -14.18 0.16
C ASP A 30 -7.56 -14.84 -0.29
N ILE A 31 -6.47 -14.07 -0.35
CA ILE A 31 -5.17 -14.55 -0.81
C ILE A 31 -4.31 -15.02 0.38
N ALA A 32 -4.04 -14.13 1.33
CA ALA A 32 -3.23 -14.44 2.50
C ALA A 32 -4.02 -15.16 3.61
N ARG A 33 -5.36 -15.08 3.58
CA ARG A 33 -6.27 -15.73 4.52
C ARG A 33 -5.87 -15.50 5.98
N VAL A 34 -5.54 -14.25 6.30
CA VAL A 34 -5.22 -13.87 7.69
C VAL A 34 -6.48 -13.86 8.54
N ASP A 35 -6.30 -13.85 9.85
CA ASP A 35 -7.43 -13.73 10.78
C ASP A 35 -8.22 -12.42 10.50
N PRO A 36 -9.57 -12.45 10.44
CA PRO A 36 -10.39 -11.26 10.20
C PRO A 36 -10.14 -10.10 11.18
N GLN A 37 -9.64 -10.38 12.39
CA GLN A 37 -9.25 -9.34 13.35
C GLN A 37 -8.07 -8.50 12.84
N ILE A 38 -7.16 -9.08 12.04
CA ILE A 38 -6.06 -8.34 11.40
C ILE A 38 -6.59 -7.38 10.35
N VAL A 39 -7.58 -7.80 9.54
CA VAL A 39 -8.23 -6.93 8.56
C VAL A 39 -8.88 -5.73 9.25
N LYS A 40 -9.62 -5.98 10.35
CA LYS A 40 -10.22 -4.91 11.16
C LYS A 40 -9.18 -3.96 11.76
N LEU A 41 -8.07 -4.50 12.27
CA LEU A 41 -6.98 -3.70 12.84
C LEU A 41 -6.36 -2.78 11.78
N TYR A 42 -6.14 -3.27 10.57
CA TYR A 42 -5.52 -2.50 9.50
C TYR A 42 -6.50 -1.57 8.76
N GLN A 43 -7.81 -1.70 8.98
CA GLN A 43 -8.83 -1.02 8.17
C GLN A 43 -8.56 0.48 7.97
N ASN A 44 -8.20 1.17 9.05
CA ASN A 44 -7.99 2.62 9.05
C ASN A 44 -6.51 3.04 8.97
N ALA A 45 -5.56 2.09 8.91
CA ALA A 45 -4.14 2.39 8.90
C ALA A 45 -3.70 3.37 7.78
N PRO A 46 -4.23 3.32 6.55
CA PRO A 46 -3.83 4.25 5.51
C PRO A 46 -4.56 5.61 5.54
N GLN A 47 -5.52 5.84 6.46
CA GLN A 47 -6.34 7.06 6.44
C GLN A 47 -5.53 8.35 6.63
N ALA A 48 -4.47 8.31 7.44
CA ALA A 48 -3.61 9.47 7.65
C ALA A 48 -2.85 9.90 6.39
N LEU A 49 -2.70 9.01 5.41
CA LEU A 49 -2.00 9.26 4.15
C LEU A 49 -2.95 9.48 2.98
N PHE A 50 -3.98 8.64 2.88
CA PHE A 50 -4.85 8.58 1.71
C PHE A 50 -6.29 9.05 2.00
N GLY A 51 -6.64 9.30 3.26
CA GLY A 51 -8.03 9.57 3.66
C GLY A 51 -8.98 8.38 3.50
N LEU A 52 -8.46 7.20 3.16
CA LEU A 52 -9.21 6.00 2.79
C LEU A 52 -8.72 4.78 3.57
N GLY A 53 -9.52 3.72 3.60
CA GLY A 53 -9.17 2.45 4.24
C GLY A 53 -8.47 1.45 3.31
N ILE A 54 -8.06 0.30 3.85
CA ILE A 54 -7.36 -0.77 3.09
C ILE A 54 -8.25 -1.47 2.05
N ASP A 55 -9.56 -1.24 2.11
CA ASP A 55 -10.56 -1.65 1.12
C ASP A 55 -10.46 -0.82 -0.17
N ALA A 56 -9.88 0.38 -0.10
CA ALA A 56 -9.64 1.26 -1.25
C ALA A 56 -8.14 1.43 -1.61
N MET A 57 -7.22 1.00 -0.74
CA MET A 57 -5.78 0.96 -1.03
C MET A 57 -5.42 -0.31 -1.82
N SER A 58 -4.65 -0.18 -2.91
CA SER A 58 -4.20 -1.37 -3.65
C SER A 58 -3.21 -2.21 -2.81
N ALA A 59 -3.19 -3.53 -3.02
CA ALA A 59 -2.26 -4.39 -2.30
C ALA A 59 -0.79 -4.13 -2.71
N GLN A 60 -0.55 -3.62 -3.93
CA GLN A 60 0.78 -3.20 -4.35
C GLN A 60 1.24 -1.96 -3.58
N ASP A 61 0.35 -0.99 -3.38
CA ASP A 61 0.66 0.22 -2.61
C ASP A 61 0.92 -0.13 -1.15
N ALA A 62 0.12 -1.05 -0.57
CA ALA A 62 0.35 -1.56 0.77
C ALA A 62 1.74 -2.23 0.91
N TRP A 63 2.19 -2.98 -0.10
CA TRP A 63 3.55 -3.52 -0.13
C TRP A 63 4.61 -2.41 -0.20
N GLY A 64 4.46 -1.44 -1.11
CA GLY A 64 5.40 -0.33 -1.24
C GLY A 64 5.48 0.54 0.02
N TYR A 65 4.37 0.67 0.74
CA TYR A 65 4.29 1.36 2.02
C TYR A 65 4.87 0.55 3.20
N GLY A 66 5.18 -0.74 3.01
CA GLY A 66 5.77 -1.60 4.03
C GLY A 66 4.76 -2.28 4.97
N PHE A 67 3.50 -2.41 4.56
CA PHE A 67 2.53 -3.21 5.31
C PHE A 67 2.86 -4.72 5.28
N LEU A 68 2.25 -5.46 6.21
CA LEU A 68 2.55 -6.88 6.43
C LEU A 68 1.93 -7.79 5.34
N GLY A 69 2.31 -9.06 5.34
CA GLY A 69 1.71 -10.09 4.49
C GLY A 69 2.51 -10.46 3.24
N PHE A 70 3.38 -9.58 2.74
CA PHE A 70 4.04 -9.77 1.45
C PHE A 70 5.36 -10.55 1.47
N ARG A 71 5.91 -10.87 2.66
CA ARG A 71 7.27 -11.42 2.81
C ARG A 71 7.53 -12.68 1.98
N GLY A 72 6.52 -13.54 1.81
CA GLY A 72 6.66 -14.78 1.04
C GLY A 72 6.60 -14.60 -0.47
N LEU A 73 6.18 -13.43 -0.97
CA LEU A 73 6.07 -13.17 -2.41
C LEU A 73 7.43 -12.89 -3.08
N ASN A 74 8.46 -12.58 -2.28
CA ASN A 74 9.81 -12.27 -2.75
C ASN A 74 9.81 -11.23 -3.89
N LEU A 75 9.14 -10.10 -3.64
CA LEU A 75 9.04 -8.99 -4.58
C LEU A 75 10.37 -8.24 -4.63
N GLU A 76 10.90 -8.04 -5.83
CA GLU A 76 12.10 -7.24 -6.06
C GLU A 76 11.82 -5.77 -5.69
N PRO A 77 12.81 -5.02 -5.17
CA PRO A 77 12.66 -3.59 -4.89
C PRO A 77 12.22 -2.77 -6.11
N GLY A 78 11.63 -1.60 -5.85
CA GLY A 78 11.26 -0.64 -6.88
C GLY A 78 9.79 -0.71 -7.33
N ALA A 79 9.36 0.35 -8.02
CA ALA A 79 7.98 0.53 -8.42
C ALA A 79 7.53 -0.52 -9.45
N GLY A 80 6.33 -1.06 -9.26
CA GLY A 80 5.66 -1.87 -10.27
C GLY A 80 4.61 -1.08 -11.04
N LYS A 81 4.11 -1.69 -12.13
CA LYS A 81 3.06 -1.07 -12.95
C LYS A 81 1.81 -0.82 -12.11
N GLY A 82 1.32 0.42 -12.13
CA GLY A 82 0.11 0.82 -11.40
C GLY A 82 0.31 1.14 -9.93
N MET A 83 1.55 1.25 -9.44
CA MET A 83 1.83 1.77 -8.10
C MET A 83 1.53 3.27 -8.04
N ASN A 84 0.90 3.71 -6.95
CA ASN A 84 0.63 5.13 -6.72
C ASN A 84 1.95 5.90 -6.60
N ARG A 85 2.02 7.10 -7.20
CA ARG A 85 3.19 7.99 -7.14
C ARG A 85 3.57 8.32 -5.71
N ASP A 86 2.60 8.48 -4.81
CA ASP A 86 2.83 8.82 -3.39
C ASP A 86 3.52 7.69 -2.60
N ILE A 87 3.54 6.47 -3.15
CA ILE A 87 4.21 5.30 -2.57
C ILE A 87 5.64 5.11 -3.10
N ILE A 88 5.94 5.70 -4.26
CA ILE A 88 7.26 5.55 -4.88
C ILE A 88 8.24 6.50 -4.16
N PRO A 89 9.33 5.98 -3.58
CA PRO A 89 10.32 6.82 -2.91
C PRO A 89 10.84 7.93 -3.83
N ASN A 90 10.96 9.13 -3.27
CA ASN A 90 11.45 10.31 -3.96
C ASN A 90 12.36 11.11 -3.04
N GLU A 91 13.65 11.17 -3.37
CA GLU A 91 14.69 11.82 -2.55
C GLU A 91 14.44 13.34 -2.37
N GLU A 92 13.83 14.01 -3.35
CA GLU A 92 13.51 15.45 -3.25
C GLU A 92 12.38 15.69 -2.25
N ALA A 93 11.36 14.82 -2.26
CA ALA A 93 10.23 14.88 -1.33
C ALA A 93 10.65 14.56 0.11
N GLU A 94 11.65 13.70 0.33
CA GLU A 94 12.18 13.41 1.68
C GLU A 94 12.83 14.63 2.33
N ASN A 95 13.30 15.60 1.54
CA ASN A 95 13.80 16.89 2.04
C ASN A 95 12.67 17.90 2.36
N TYR A 96 11.42 17.57 2.01
CA TYR A 96 10.28 18.47 2.12
C TYR A 96 9.57 18.28 3.48
N PHE A 97 9.79 19.21 4.41
CA PHE A 97 9.22 19.18 5.77
C PHE A 97 8.22 20.32 6.06
N TYR A 98 7.56 20.88 5.04
CA TYR A 98 6.56 21.93 5.27
C TYR A 98 5.16 21.33 5.33
N HIS A 99 4.62 21.21 6.54
CA HIS A 99 3.19 21.04 6.77
C HIS A 99 2.56 22.40 7.04
N PHE A 100 1.49 22.74 6.31
CA PHE A 100 0.67 23.88 6.70
C PHE A 100 0.11 23.64 8.11
N PRO A 101 0.16 24.62 9.02
CA PRO A 101 -0.27 24.45 10.41
C PRO A 101 -1.76 24.09 10.53
N ASP A 102 -2.57 24.41 9.53
CA ASP A 102 -3.99 24.08 9.40
C ASP A 102 -4.28 23.07 8.27
N GLY A 103 -3.25 22.42 7.72
CA GLY A 103 -3.36 21.59 6.52
C GLY A 103 -3.78 22.39 5.30
N ASN A 104 -4.63 21.81 4.44
CA ASN A 104 -5.07 22.48 3.21
C ASN A 104 -6.25 23.46 3.43
N ALA A 105 -6.63 23.74 4.68
CA ALA A 105 -7.85 24.48 5.00
C ALA A 105 -7.83 25.93 4.51
N SER A 106 -6.71 26.64 4.67
CA SER A 106 -6.54 27.99 4.13
C SER A 106 -6.64 28.04 2.61
N ILE A 107 -6.07 27.07 1.89
CA ILE A 107 -6.15 27.01 0.41
C ILE A 107 -7.59 26.75 -0.04
N ALA A 108 -8.28 25.80 0.60
CA ALA A 108 -9.66 25.46 0.24
C ALA A 108 -10.64 26.64 0.43
N ARG A 109 -10.33 27.59 1.32
CA ARG A 109 -11.14 28.79 1.55
C ARG A 109 -10.89 29.91 0.53
N LEU A 110 -9.84 29.81 -0.29
CA LEU A 110 -9.49 30.80 -1.33
C LEU A 110 -10.06 30.46 -2.72
N LEU A 111 -10.73 29.31 -2.86
CA LEU A 111 -11.42 28.84 -4.06
C LEU A 111 -12.94 28.98 -3.91
#